data_AF-A0A7C5Z7U1-F1
#
_entry.id   AF-A0A7C5Z7U1-F1
#
_cell.length_a   1.000
_cell.length_b   1.000
_cell.length_c   1.000
_cell.angle_alpha   90.00
_cell.angle_beta   90.00
_cell.angle_gamma   90.00
#
_symmetry.space_group_name_H-M   'P 1'
#
loop_
_entity.id
_entity.type
_entity.pdbx_description
1 polymer ?
#
loop_
_entity_poly.entity_id
_entity_poly.type
_entity_poly.pdbx_seq_one_letter_code
_entity_poly.pdbx_strand_id
1 'polypeptide(L)'
;MRKGEFLISTILATLVFLFVLGLQRNWKPSSLKEAAATAEQYMLGKSSGRGGFPDIPGYERIETFYIGRDYRAALYRSISVSLGFAAGRLVIYNDHNQIAYQVDTLEGARDAWTAIYDFAGKQGLPAKNSRPRPAYLRDLTGNHKQDIIVGLYSGGNRCCTTLNILEVDKDSLRLIGHIEGLDGWPFVGLEIRRLGAGSHWKLVVHRPRVTACGPRDEAADVISIYGYSGGQFVDDTQKFSDYLQGVLRENLARWSREKEPSLGLLQTLAAQYAVLGQPDRAKAFFAQNLARFLPQMKEQGFDATDCRDDLNSLVDNLANPQSQQ
;
A
#
# COMPACT_ATOMS: atom_id res chain seq x y z
N MET A 1 -24.56 66.19 -19.42
CA MET A 1 -23.59 65.07 -19.38
C MET A 1 -22.81 65.12 -18.07
N ARG A 2 -22.48 63.96 -17.49
CA ARG A 2 -21.79 63.76 -16.19
C ARG A 2 -22.67 63.85 -14.93
N LYS A 3 -23.32 62.73 -14.55
CA LYS A 3 -23.53 62.25 -13.16
C LYS A 3 -24.30 60.92 -13.12
N GLY A 4 -25.22 60.67 -14.06
CA GLY A 4 -25.99 59.41 -14.13
C GLY A 4 -25.22 58.22 -14.73
N GLU A 5 -24.43 58.45 -15.79
CA GLU A 5 -23.68 57.38 -16.49
C GLU A 5 -22.52 56.82 -15.64
N PHE A 6 -21.93 57.66 -14.77
CA PHE A 6 -20.87 57.22 -13.88
C PHE A 6 -21.38 56.23 -12.84
N LEU A 7 -22.59 56.44 -12.31
CA LEU A 7 -23.19 55.63 -11.25
C LEU A 7 -23.61 54.24 -11.76
N ILE A 8 -24.14 54.17 -12.99
CA ILE A 8 -24.48 52.90 -13.64
C ILE A 8 -23.21 52.10 -13.96
N SER A 9 -22.15 52.77 -14.44
CA SER A 9 -20.87 52.12 -14.74
C SER A 9 -20.18 51.60 -13.47
N THR A 10 -20.26 52.32 -12.34
CA THR A 10 -19.66 51.84 -11.07
C THR A 10 -20.44 50.67 -10.50
N ILE A 11 -21.77 50.69 -10.56
CA ILE A 11 -22.60 49.58 -10.08
C ILE A 11 -22.36 48.33 -10.94
N LEU A 12 -22.26 48.47 -12.26
CA LEU A 12 -21.99 47.35 -13.17
C LEU A 12 -20.60 46.76 -12.93
N ALA A 13 -19.58 47.61 -12.76
CA ALA A 13 -18.22 47.15 -12.45
C ALA A 13 -18.17 46.42 -11.10
N THR A 14 -18.89 46.91 -10.09
CA THR A 14 -18.96 46.27 -8.77
C THR A 14 -19.70 44.93 -8.82
N LEU A 15 -20.78 44.83 -9.61
CA LEU A 15 -21.51 43.58 -9.83
C LEU A 15 -20.66 42.55 -10.58
N VAL A 16 -19.91 42.95 -11.61
CA VAL A 16 -18.97 42.06 -12.32
C VAL A 16 -17.87 41.61 -11.37
N PHE A 17 -17.32 42.51 -10.55
CA PHE A 17 -16.26 42.17 -9.60
C PHE A 17 -16.76 41.20 -8.52
N LEU A 18 -17.98 41.39 -8.00
CA LEU A 18 -18.62 40.47 -7.05
C LEU A 18 -18.99 39.13 -7.69
N PHE A 19 -19.36 39.12 -8.98
CA PHE A 19 -19.63 37.89 -9.72
C PHE A 19 -18.34 37.09 -9.96
N VAL A 20 -17.24 37.76 -10.31
CA VAL A 20 -15.91 37.15 -10.44
C VAL A 20 -15.40 36.64 -9.09
N LEU A 21 -15.56 37.40 -8.01
CA LEU A 21 -15.24 36.96 -6.64
C LEU A 21 -16.13 35.82 -6.18
N GLY A 22 -17.42 35.81 -6.54
CA GLY A 22 -18.35 34.72 -6.26
C GLY A 22 -17.99 33.43 -6.99
N LEU A 23 -17.55 33.54 -8.25
CA LEU A 23 -16.97 32.44 -9.02
C LEU A 23 -15.66 31.95 -8.38
N GLN A 24 -14.73 32.84 -8.03
CA GLN A 24 -13.49 32.48 -7.33
C GLN A 24 -13.73 31.84 -5.95
N ARG A 25 -14.76 32.26 -5.21
CA ARG A 25 -15.05 31.74 -3.86
C ARG A 25 -15.67 30.35 -3.87
N ASN A 26 -16.30 29.96 -4.99
CA ASN A 26 -16.79 28.60 -5.23
C ASN A 26 -15.89 27.77 -6.18
N TRP A 27 -14.75 28.33 -6.61
CA TRP A 27 -13.72 27.60 -7.36
C TRP A 27 -12.95 26.68 -6.42
N LYS A 28 -13.37 25.42 -6.35
CA LYS A 28 -12.49 24.35 -5.83
C LYS A 28 -11.42 24.06 -6.87
N PRO A 29 -10.12 24.29 -6.60
CA PRO A 29 -9.05 23.98 -7.54
C PRO A 29 -8.95 22.48 -7.87
N SER A 30 -9.56 21.60 -7.07
CA SER A 30 -9.60 20.16 -7.33
C SER A 30 -10.48 19.79 -8.54
N SER A 31 -11.62 20.44 -8.77
CA SER A 31 -12.54 20.02 -9.84
C SER A 31 -12.10 20.48 -11.23
N LEU A 32 -11.36 21.58 -11.36
CA LEU A 32 -10.76 22.00 -12.63
C LEU A 32 -9.48 21.20 -12.94
N LYS A 33 -8.74 20.76 -11.92
CA LYS A 33 -7.59 19.87 -12.12
C LYS A 33 -8.04 18.47 -12.50
N GLU A 34 -9.15 17.98 -11.92
CA GLU A 34 -9.80 16.73 -12.32
C GLU A 34 -10.46 16.86 -13.68
N ALA A 35 -11.19 17.96 -13.98
CA ALA A 35 -11.81 18.17 -15.28
C ALA A 35 -10.79 18.41 -16.41
N ALA A 36 -9.72 19.15 -16.15
CA ALA A 36 -8.61 19.34 -17.09
C ALA A 36 -7.76 18.08 -17.22
N ALA A 37 -7.53 17.30 -16.15
CA ALA A 37 -6.89 15.99 -16.25
C ALA A 37 -7.73 15.00 -17.06
N THR A 38 -9.07 14.99 -16.86
CA THR A 38 -9.96 14.15 -17.67
C THR A 38 -10.05 14.61 -19.12
N ALA A 39 -9.97 15.92 -19.41
CA ALA A 39 -9.97 16.44 -20.77
C ALA A 39 -8.61 16.25 -21.48
N GLU A 40 -7.48 16.38 -20.77
CA GLU A 40 -6.15 16.05 -21.29
C GLU A 40 -5.98 14.54 -21.51
N GLN A 41 -6.53 13.69 -20.65
CA GLN A 41 -6.56 12.23 -20.86
C GLN A 41 -7.45 11.80 -22.03
N TYR A 42 -8.51 12.58 -22.36
CA TYR A 42 -9.41 12.26 -23.47
C TYR A 42 -8.94 12.79 -24.84
N MET A 43 -8.17 13.88 -24.88
CA MET A 43 -7.81 14.57 -26.14
C MET A 43 -6.36 14.45 -26.62
N LEU A 44 -5.39 14.03 -25.79
CA LEU A 44 -3.96 14.23 -26.14
C LEU A 44 -3.05 12.99 -26.14
N GLY A 45 -3.61 11.78 -26.02
CA GLY A 45 -2.87 10.58 -26.36
C GLY A 45 -2.77 10.45 -27.89
N LYS A 46 -1.59 10.68 -28.49
CA LYS A 46 -1.30 10.09 -29.81
C LYS A 46 -1.66 8.62 -29.69
N SER A 47 -2.67 8.15 -30.43
CA SER A 47 -3.01 6.74 -30.46
C SER A 47 -1.80 6.02 -31.05
N SER A 48 -0.94 5.47 -30.21
CA SER A 48 -0.05 4.40 -30.64
C SER A 48 -0.95 3.37 -31.31
N GLY A 49 -0.52 2.82 -32.46
CA GLY A 49 -1.29 1.80 -33.17
C GLY A 49 -1.80 0.71 -32.22
N ARG A 50 -2.92 0.08 -32.58
CA ARG A 50 -3.58 -0.95 -31.77
C ARG A 50 -2.55 -1.90 -31.12
N GLY A 51 -2.54 -1.99 -29.79
CA GLY A 51 -1.56 -2.77 -29.03
C GLY A 51 -0.33 -2.01 -28.50
N GLY A 52 -0.15 -0.74 -28.84
CA GLY A 52 0.87 0.13 -28.25
C GLY A 52 0.50 0.69 -26.87
N PHE A 53 1.49 1.22 -26.16
CA PHE A 53 1.30 1.95 -24.91
C PHE A 53 1.22 3.45 -25.22
N PRO A 54 0.13 4.14 -24.88
CA PRO A 54 -0.02 5.58 -25.11
C PRO A 54 1.13 6.39 -24.49
N ASP A 55 1.56 7.46 -25.13
CA ASP A 55 2.50 8.41 -24.52
C ASP A 55 1.74 9.41 -23.63
N ILE A 56 2.33 9.79 -22.50
CA ILE A 56 1.77 10.78 -21.56
C ILE A 56 2.68 12.01 -21.55
N PRO A 57 2.19 13.21 -21.95
CA PRO A 57 3.00 14.43 -21.93
C PRO A 57 3.62 14.71 -20.56
N GLY A 58 4.91 15.07 -20.53
CA GLY A 58 5.66 15.31 -19.29
C GLY A 58 6.12 14.06 -18.56
N TYR A 59 5.83 12.87 -19.11
CA TYR A 59 6.29 11.59 -18.58
C TYR A 59 7.07 10.79 -19.62
N GLU A 60 8.05 10.05 -19.14
CA GLU A 60 8.70 8.96 -19.87
C GLU A 60 8.13 7.62 -19.41
N ARG A 61 8.03 6.65 -20.32
CA ARG A 61 7.62 5.28 -19.99
C ARG A 61 8.84 4.49 -19.54
N ILE A 62 8.81 3.96 -18.31
CA ILE A 62 9.94 3.25 -17.70
C ILE A 62 9.78 1.72 -17.74
N GLU A 63 8.54 1.22 -17.66
CA GLU A 63 8.27 -0.22 -17.67
C GLU A 63 6.92 -0.53 -18.32
N THR A 64 6.78 -1.73 -18.87
CA THR A 64 5.56 -2.20 -19.53
C THR A 64 5.25 -3.64 -19.16
N PHE A 65 3.97 -3.94 -18.97
CA PHE A 65 3.46 -5.24 -18.55
C PHE A 65 2.36 -5.69 -19.50
N TYR A 66 2.39 -6.97 -19.90
CA TYR A 66 1.28 -7.61 -20.60
C TYR A 66 0.50 -8.47 -19.59
N ILE A 67 -0.78 -8.14 -19.38
CA ILE A 67 -1.63 -8.73 -18.34
C ILE A 67 -2.71 -9.55 -19.03
N GLY A 68 -2.44 -10.84 -19.19
CA GLY A 68 -3.32 -11.71 -19.97
C GLY A 68 -3.40 -11.30 -21.44
N ARG A 69 -4.57 -11.42 -22.05
CA ARG A 69 -4.82 -11.03 -23.44
C ARG A 69 -5.47 -9.64 -23.56
N ASP A 70 -6.21 -9.25 -22.53
CA ASP A 70 -7.16 -8.14 -22.61
C ASP A 70 -6.62 -6.86 -21.95
N TYR A 71 -5.55 -6.97 -21.16
CA TYR A 71 -4.97 -5.83 -20.45
C TYR A 71 -3.47 -5.68 -20.69
N ARG A 72 -3.02 -4.42 -20.63
CA ARG A 72 -1.60 -4.07 -20.62
C ARG A 72 -1.37 -2.89 -19.69
N ALA A 73 -0.25 -2.86 -18.99
CA ALA A 73 0.07 -1.75 -18.11
C ALA A 73 1.39 -1.08 -18.51
N ALA A 74 1.50 0.20 -18.24
CA ALA A 74 2.75 0.92 -18.36
C ALA A 74 2.97 1.77 -17.11
N LEU A 75 4.22 1.75 -16.64
CA LEU A 75 4.69 2.62 -15.59
C LEU A 75 5.38 3.82 -16.25
N TYR A 76 4.92 5.00 -15.85
CA TYR A 76 5.40 6.27 -16.34
C TYR A 76 6.09 7.03 -15.21
N ARG A 77 7.13 7.79 -15.54
CA ARG A 77 7.87 8.65 -14.63
C ARG A 77 7.92 10.07 -15.17
N SER A 78 7.70 11.05 -14.32
CA SER A 78 7.80 12.44 -14.70
C SER A 78 9.23 12.79 -15.12
N ILE A 79 9.36 13.52 -16.24
CA ILE A 79 10.65 13.95 -16.78
C ILE A 79 11.27 15.06 -15.90
N SER A 80 10.47 15.77 -15.10
CA SER A 80 10.96 16.73 -14.11
C SER A 80 11.41 16.00 -12.84
N VAL A 81 12.64 15.49 -12.85
CA VAL A 81 13.24 14.80 -11.70
C VAL A 81 13.76 15.83 -10.69
N SER A 82 13.39 15.69 -9.42
CA SER A 82 14.01 16.39 -8.29
C SER A 82 14.90 15.43 -7.50
N LEU A 83 15.77 15.95 -6.61
CA LEU A 83 16.85 15.25 -5.88
C LEU A 83 16.41 13.96 -5.13
N GLY A 84 16.18 12.86 -5.85
CA GLY A 84 15.96 11.51 -5.32
C GLY A 84 14.65 10.82 -5.75
N PHE A 85 13.62 11.60 -6.11
CA PHE A 85 12.29 11.08 -6.44
C PHE A 85 11.66 11.80 -7.63
N ALA A 86 10.84 11.06 -8.37
CA ALA A 86 9.98 11.58 -9.43
C ALA A 86 8.54 11.10 -9.22
N ALA A 87 7.57 11.95 -9.55
CA ALA A 87 6.19 11.49 -9.62
C ALA A 87 6.08 10.40 -10.69
N GLY A 88 5.53 9.26 -10.32
CA GLY A 88 5.20 8.19 -11.25
C GLY A 88 3.72 8.01 -11.41
N ARG A 89 3.37 7.23 -12.42
CA ARG A 89 2.00 6.88 -12.73
C ARG A 89 1.96 5.48 -13.33
N LEU A 90 1.30 4.55 -12.67
CA LEU A 90 0.95 3.27 -13.27
C LEU A 90 -0.41 3.40 -13.95
N VAL A 91 -0.47 3.04 -15.23
CA VAL A 91 -1.72 3.00 -15.99
C VAL A 91 -1.92 1.61 -16.55
N ILE A 92 -3.09 1.03 -16.31
CA ILE A 92 -3.54 -0.22 -16.93
C ILE A 92 -4.59 0.13 -17.98
N TYR A 93 -4.36 -0.35 -19.20
CA TYR A 93 -5.20 -0.15 -20.36
C TYR A 93 -5.89 -1.45 -20.75
N ASN A 94 -7.10 -1.34 -21.28
CA ASN A 94 -7.78 -2.44 -21.96
C ASN A 94 -7.24 -2.64 -23.40
N ASP A 95 -7.78 -3.64 -24.10
CA ASP A 95 -7.50 -4.01 -25.49
C ASP A 95 -7.83 -2.90 -26.51
N HIS A 96 -8.68 -1.93 -26.13
CA HIS A 96 -9.04 -0.74 -26.90
C HIS A 96 -8.17 0.49 -26.63
N ASN A 97 -7.09 0.38 -25.86
CA ASN A 97 -6.25 1.50 -25.43
C ASN A 97 -6.95 2.54 -24.52
N GLN A 98 -8.06 2.16 -23.89
CA GLN A 98 -8.71 2.98 -22.87
C GLN A 98 -8.11 2.68 -21.49
N ILE A 99 -8.09 3.68 -20.62
CA ILE A 99 -7.61 3.54 -19.23
C ILE A 99 -8.64 2.73 -18.44
N ALA A 100 -8.27 1.53 -18.01
CA ALA A 100 -9.08 0.67 -17.14
C ALA A 100 -8.76 0.90 -15.65
N TYR A 101 -7.54 1.32 -15.34
CA TYR A 101 -7.10 1.68 -14.00
C TYR A 101 -5.91 2.63 -14.07
N GLN A 102 -5.81 3.56 -13.12
CA GLN A 102 -4.67 4.45 -12.99
C GLN A 102 -4.42 4.75 -11.51
N VAL A 103 -3.14 4.83 -11.14
CA VAL A 103 -2.72 5.31 -9.83
C VAL A 103 -1.42 6.10 -9.94
N ASP A 104 -1.39 7.25 -9.26
CA ASP A 104 -0.18 8.04 -9.09
C ASP A 104 0.67 7.45 -7.95
N THR A 105 1.98 7.50 -8.13
CA THR A 105 2.95 6.82 -7.26
C THR A 105 4.22 7.67 -7.15
N LEU A 106 5.11 7.32 -6.22
CA LEU A 106 6.44 7.93 -6.10
C LEU A 106 7.48 6.93 -6.57
N GLU A 107 8.22 7.30 -7.60
CA GLU A 107 9.28 6.47 -8.17
C GLU A 107 10.64 6.95 -7.71
N GLY A 108 11.53 5.98 -7.45
CA GLY A 108 12.93 6.29 -7.25
C GLY A 108 13.52 6.93 -8.51
N ALA A 109 14.43 7.89 -8.33
CA ALA A 109 15.11 8.51 -9.47
C ALA A 109 15.90 7.51 -10.34
N ARG A 110 16.19 6.31 -9.81
CA ARG A 110 16.95 5.25 -10.50
C ARG A 110 16.14 3.97 -10.75
N ASP A 111 15.27 3.58 -9.84
CA ASP A 111 14.58 2.29 -9.86
C ASP A 111 13.07 2.48 -9.74
N ALA A 112 12.30 1.56 -10.34
CA ALA A 112 10.85 1.52 -10.24
C ALA A 112 10.41 0.89 -8.92
N TRP A 113 9.61 1.62 -8.14
CA TRP A 113 9.14 1.25 -6.81
C TRP A 113 7.65 0.90 -6.84
N THR A 114 7.07 0.84 -8.04
CA THR A 114 5.73 0.32 -8.32
C THR A 114 5.86 -0.97 -9.12
N ALA A 115 5.08 -1.99 -8.76
CA ALA A 115 5.13 -3.28 -9.43
C ALA A 115 3.77 -3.97 -9.44
N ILE A 116 3.63 -4.96 -10.32
CA ILE A 116 2.49 -5.86 -10.39
C ILE A 116 2.94 -7.23 -9.91
N TYR A 117 2.17 -7.86 -9.02
CA TYR A 117 2.55 -9.14 -8.41
C TYR A 117 2.55 -10.25 -9.45
N ASP A 118 3.68 -10.92 -9.61
CA ASP A 118 3.82 -12.09 -10.47
C ASP A 118 3.50 -13.37 -9.69
N PHE A 119 2.33 -13.95 -9.93
CA PHE A 119 1.88 -15.19 -9.31
C PHE A 119 2.63 -16.43 -9.79
N ALA A 120 3.44 -16.34 -10.85
CA ALA A 120 4.39 -17.41 -11.20
C ALA A 120 5.63 -17.39 -10.29
N GLY A 121 5.91 -16.26 -9.62
CA GLY A 121 7.06 -16.06 -8.73
C GLY A 121 8.43 -16.27 -9.38
N LYS A 122 9.47 -16.49 -8.56
CA LYS A 122 10.77 -17.09 -8.98
C LYS A 122 10.69 -18.60 -9.26
N GLN A 123 9.57 -19.25 -8.93
CA GLN A 123 9.36 -20.70 -8.97
C GLN A 123 8.54 -21.17 -10.17
N GLY A 124 8.29 -20.31 -11.15
CA GLY A 124 7.90 -20.74 -12.50
C GLY A 124 9.06 -21.50 -13.12
N LEU A 125 9.38 -22.70 -12.64
CA LEU A 125 10.28 -23.61 -13.31
C LEU A 125 9.46 -24.34 -14.37
N PRO A 126 9.67 -24.04 -15.65
CA PRO A 126 9.09 -24.86 -16.69
C PRO A 126 9.79 -26.22 -16.72
N ALA A 127 9.10 -27.20 -17.32
CA ALA A 127 9.78 -28.33 -17.93
C ALA A 127 11.02 -27.86 -18.70
N LYS A 128 12.12 -28.66 -18.69
CA LYS A 128 13.36 -28.39 -19.44
C LYS A 128 12.99 -27.82 -20.82
N ASN A 129 13.25 -26.52 -21.07
CA ASN A 129 13.13 -25.75 -22.33
C ASN A 129 12.06 -24.64 -22.45
N SER A 130 11.29 -24.25 -21.42
CA SER A 130 10.47 -23.01 -21.50
C SER A 130 11.12 -21.82 -20.79
N ARG A 131 10.81 -20.59 -21.22
CA ARG A 131 11.09 -19.36 -20.45
C ARG A 131 9.82 -19.04 -19.66
N PRO A 132 9.87 -18.91 -18.31
CA PRO A 132 8.69 -18.53 -17.56
C PRO A 132 8.17 -17.17 -18.06
N ARG A 133 6.87 -17.12 -18.37
CA ARG A 133 6.17 -15.87 -18.63
C ARG A 133 5.54 -15.42 -17.31
N PRO A 134 5.62 -14.12 -16.97
CA PRO A 134 4.93 -13.60 -15.80
C PRO A 134 3.43 -13.93 -15.84
N ALA A 135 2.86 -14.21 -14.68
CA ALA A 135 1.44 -14.48 -14.50
C ALA A 135 0.85 -13.46 -13.51
N TYR A 136 0.31 -12.36 -14.03
CA TYR A 136 -0.24 -11.27 -13.21
C TYR A 136 -1.72 -11.44 -12.82
N LEU A 137 -2.34 -12.56 -13.23
CA LEU A 137 -3.75 -12.85 -13.03
C LEU A 137 -3.93 -14.11 -12.18
N ARG A 138 -4.77 -14.03 -11.16
CA ARG A 138 -5.17 -15.19 -10.35
C ARG A 138 -6.53 -14.98 -9.71
N ASP A 139 -7.34 -16.03 -9.62
CA ASP A 139 -8.54 -16.02 -8.78
C ASP A 139 -8.16 -16.10 -7.30
N LEU A 140 -8.19 -14.96 -6.61
CA LEU A 140 -7.92 -14.83 -5.18
C LEU A 140 -9.19 -15.01 -4.34
N THR A 141 -10.32 -14.57 -4.89
CA THR A 141 -11.60 -14.47 -4.18
C THR A 141 -12.41 -15.77 -4.20
N GLY A 142 -12.09 -16.71 -5.09
CA GLY A 142 -12.81 -17.97 -5.32
C GLY A 142 -14.08 -17.82 -6.16
N ASN A 143 -14.29 -16.68 -6.80
CA ASN A 143 -15.49 -16.39 -7.59
C ASN A 143 -15.31 -16.66 -9.10
N HIS A 144 -14.21 -17.31 -9.49
CA HIS A 144 -13.81 -17.59 -10.88
C HIS A 144 -13.47 -16.35 -11.73
N LYS A 145 -13.46 -15.15 -11.16
CA LYS A 145 -12.85 -13.98 -11.79
C LYS A 145 -11.36 -13.94 -11.49
N GLN A 146 -10.62 -13.23 -12.35
CA GLN A 146 -9.19 -13.02 -12.14
C GLN A 146 -8.98 -11.74 -11.34
N ASP A 147 -7.93 -11.73 -10.53
CA ASP A 147 -7.51 -10.57 -9.74
C ASP A 147 -6.05 -10.22 -10.04
N ILE A 148 -5.70 -8.94 -9.84
CA ILE A 148 -4.36 -8.36 -9.98
C ILE A 148 -3.99 -7.72 -8.64
N ILE A 149 -2.74 -7.86 -8.20
CA ILE A 149 -2.21 -7.10 -7.07
C ILE A 149 -1.19 -6.10 -7.57
N VAL A 150 -1.43 -4.82 -7.29
CA VAL A 150 -0.54 -3.70 -7.60
C VAL A 150 0.09 -3.22 -6.30
N GLY A 151 1.42 -3.26 -6.23
CA GLY A 151 2.17 -2.72 -5.11
C GLY A 151 2.71 -1.33 -5.44
N LEU A 152 2.52 -0.40 -4.51
CA LEU A 152 2.83 1.01 -4.67
C LEU A 152 3.72 1.48 -3.54
N TYR A 153 4.58 2.44 -3.83
CA TYR A 153 5.41 3.08 -2.82
C TYR A 153 4.93 4.51 -2.53
N SER A 154 4.64 4.77 -1.25
CA SER A 154 4.32 6.11 -0.75
C SER A 154 5.53 6.70 -0.03
N GLY A 155 6.31 7.54 -0.75
CA GLY A 155 7.59 8.10 -0.30
C GLY A 155 7.55 9.20 0.77
N GLY A 156 6.64 9.10 1.75
CA GLY A 156 6.67 9.97 2.93
C GLY A 156 7.69 9.52 3.99
N ASN A 157 7.94 10.33 5.03
CA ASN A 157 8.87 10.02 6.13
C ASN A 157 8.52 8.74 6.95
N ARG A 158 7.35 8.14 6.70
CA ARG A 158 6.94 6.83 7.24
C ARG A 158 6.90 5.71 6.19
N CYS A 159 7.50 5.94 5.02
CA CYS A 159 7.73 5.02 3.88
C CYS A 159 6.94 3.71 3.99
N CYS A 160 5.66 3.75 3.63
CA CYS A 160 4.82 2.57 3.63
C CYS A 160 4.55 2.18 2.18
N THR A 161 4.91 0.96 1.85
CA THR A 161 4.36 0.31 0.67
C THR A 161 2.87 0.04 0.92
N THR A 162 2.06 0.23 -0.11
CA THR A 162 0.65 -0.12 -0.13
C THR A 162 0.35 -1.13 -1.23
N LEU A 163 -0.76 -1.85 -1.11
CA LEU A 163 -1.26 -2.76 -2.13
C LEU A 163 -2.67 -2.36 -2.53
N ASN A 164 -2.93 -2.42 -3.82
CA ASN A 164 -4.28 -2.41 -4.39
C ASN A 164 -4.56 -3.78 -5.00
N ILE A 165 -5.69 -4.38 -4.64
CA ILE A 165 -6.17 -5.62 -5.21
C ILE A 165 -7.33 -5.29 -6.14
N LEU A 166 -7.18 -5.64 -7.41
CA LEU A 166 -8.11 -5.29 -8.48
C LEU A 166 -8.76 -6.57 -9.03
N GLU A 167 -10.08 -6.65 -8.98
CA GLU A 167 -10.85 -7.66 -9.70
C GLU A 167 -10.94 -7.27 -11.17
N VAL A 168 -10.75 -8.24 -12.06
CA VAL A 168 -10.87 -8.06 -13.51
C VAL A 168 -12.32 -8.25 -13.93
N ASP A 169 -12.91 -7.20 -14.47
CA ASP A 169 -14.16 -7.25 -15.23
C ASP A 169 -13.86 -7.18 -16.74
N LYS A 170 -14.89 -7.18 -17.59
CA LYS A 170 -14.70 -7.27 -19.06
C LYS A 170 -13.89 -6.10 -19.64
N ASP A 171 -14.19 -4.88 -19.22
CA ASP A 171 -13.63 -3.64 -19.79
C ASP A 171 -13.07 -2.69 -18.71
N SER A 172 -13.11 -3.11 -17.43
CA SER A 172 -12.75 -2.28 -16.28
C SER A 172 -12.06 -3.12 -15.20
N LEU A 173 -11.34 -2.44 -14.31
CA LEU A 173 -10.77 -3.05 -13.11
C LEU A 173 -11.44 -2.46 -11.88
N ARG A 174 -11.92 -3.32 -10.98
CA ARG A 174 -12.61 -2.91 -9.76
C ARG A 174 -11.69 -3.06 -8.57
N LEU A 175 -11.44 -1.97 -7.83
CA LEU A 175 -10.70 -2.05 -6.58
C LEU A 175 -11.52 -2.83 -5.55
N ILE A 176 -11.00 -3.98 -5.14
CA ILE A 176 -11.62 -4.86 -4.14
C ILE A 176 -10.77 -4.99 -2.89
N GLY A 177 -9.68 -4.23 -2.75
CA GLY A 177 -8.90 -4.23 -1.52
C GLY A 177 -7.78 -3.19 -1.55
N HIS A 178 -7.55 -2.55 -0.40
CA HIS A 178 -6.45 -1.63 -0.17
C HIS A 178 -5.75 -2.00 1.14
N ILE A 179 -4.43 -2.20 1.10
CA ILE A 179 -3.64 -2.61 2.26
C ILE A 179 -2.46 -1.65 2.41
N GLU A 180 -2.22 -1.18 3.63
CA GLU A 180 -1.13 -0.26 3.95
C GLU A 180 -0.22 -0.78 5.06
N GLY A 181 0.96 -0.17 5.18
CA GLY A 181 1.90 -0.47 6.26
C GLY A 181 2.72 -1.73 6.02
N LEU A 182 3.02 -2.01 4.75
CA LEU A 182 4.03 -2.99 4.37
C LEU A 182 5.43 -2.40 4.51
N ASP A 183 6.38 -3.26 4.84
CA ASP A 183 7.78 -2.88 4.97
C ASP A 183 8.46 -2.72 3.60
N GLY A 184 9.40 -1.78 3.48
CA GLY A 184 10.29 -1.69 2.33
C GLY A 184 9.58 -1.56 0.97
N TRP A 185 10.08 -2.32 -0.01
CA TRP A 185 9.61 -2.36 -1.40
C TRP A 185 8.25 -3.04 -1.55
N PRO A 186 7.51 -2.80 -2.65
CA PRO A 186 6.32 -3.57 -3.02
C PRO A 186 6.44 -5.06 -2.72
N PHE A 187 5.43 -5.58 -2.03
CA PHE A 187 5.26 -6.99 -1.70
C PHE A 187 6.22 -7.58 -0.65
N VAL A 188 7.17 -6.81 -0.13
CA VAL A 188 7.94 -7.26 1.04
C VAL A 188 7.00 -7.36 2.24
N GLY A 189 7.02 -8.51 2.90
CA GLY A 189 6.09 -8.82 3.99
C GLY A 189 4.70 -9.26 3.54
N LEU A 190 4.45 -9.51 2.24
CA LEU A 190 3.22 -10.12 1.76
C LEU A 190 3.41 -11.62 1.49
N GLU A 191 2.64 -12.46 2.17
CA GLU A 191 2.46 -13.87 1.82
C GLU A 191 1.04 -14.13 1.31
N ILE A 192 0.93 -14.96 0.26
CA ILE A 192 -0.36 -15.34 -0.33
C ILE A 192 -0.57 -16.84 -0.11
N ARG A 193 -1.49 -17.19 0.78
CA ARG A 193 -1.66 -18.57 1.25
C ARG A 193 -3.13 -18.94 1.42
N ARG A 194 -3.42 -20.23 1.39
CA ARG A 194 -4.71 -20.75 1.84
C ARG A 194 -4.61 -21.06 3.32
N LEU A 195 -5.53 -20.51 4.12
CA LEU A 195 -5.61 -20.75 5.56
C LEU A 195 -6.95 -21.42 5.87
N GLY A 196 -6.91 -22.51 6.64
CA GLY A 196 -8.08 -23.32 6.98
C GLY A 196 -8.63 -24.13 5.81
N ALA A 197 -9.90 -24.56 5.94
CA ALA A 197 -10.58 -25.42 4.97
C ALA A 197 -11.21 -24.64 3.78
N GLY A 198 -11.16 -23.31 3.78
CA GLY A 198 -11.73 -22.48 2.73
C GLY A 198 -10.95 -22.57 1.41
N SER A 199 -11.65 -22.37 0.28
CA SER A 199 -11.05 -22.36 -1.06
C SER A 199 -10.35 -21.04 -1.42
N HIS A 200 -10.63 -19.96 -0.69
CA HIS A 200 -10.17 -18.60 -1.02
C HIS A 200 -8.77 -18.32 -0.47
N TRP A 201 -7.98 -17.57 -1.22
CA TRP A 201 -6.66 -17.11 -0.78
C TRP A 201 -6.80 -16.09 0.36
N LYS A 202 -5.74 -16.00 1.17
CA LYS A 202 -5.56 -15.03 2.24
C LYS A 202 -4.26 -14.30 2.00
N LEU A 203 -4.28 -13.00 2.29
CA LEU A 203 -3.11 -12.14 2.22
C LEU A 203 -2.62 -11.98 3.66
N VAL A 204 -1.53 -12.66 4.00
CA VAL A 204 -0.86 -12.54 5.29
C VAL A 204 0.17 -11.44 5.15
N VAL A 205 0.03 -10.39 5.94
CA VAL A 205 0.74 -9.14 5.80
C VAL A 205 1.53 -8.88 7.08
N HIS A 206 2.85 -8.84 6.94
CA HIS A 206 3.80 -8.47 7.98
C HIS A 206 3.90 -6.95 8.06
N ARG A 207 3.62 -6.40 9.25
CA ARG A 207 3.50 -4.97 9.51
C ARG A 207 4.47 -4.60 10.62
N PRO A 208 5.74 -4.30 10.31
CA PRO A 208 6.68 -3.89 11.34
C PRO A 208 6.20 -2.61 12.02
N ARG A 209 6.11 -2.65 13.33
CA ARG A 209 5.77 -1.51 14.19
C ARG A 209 7.04 -1.06 14.90
N VAL A 210 7.59 0.05 14.41
CA VAL A 210 8.70 0.74 15.07
C VAL A 210 8.17 1.27 16.40
N THR A 211 8.93 1.01 17.47
CA THR A 211 8.67 1.53 18.82
C THR A 211 9.89 2.30 19.32
N ALA A 212 9.78 2.93 20.48
CA ALA A 212 10.90 3.54 21.19
C ALA A 212 11.98 2.53 21.67
N CYS A 213 11.81 1.23 21.43
CA CYS A 213 12.77 0.21 21.86
C CYS A 213 14.04 0.15 21.02
N GLY A 214 14.01 0.56 19.77
CA GLY A 214 15.13 0.36 18.88
C GLY A 214 14.90 0.87 17.47
N PRO A 215 15.90 0.67 16.59
CA PRO A 215 15.80 1.04 15.19
C PRO A 215 14.78 0.16 14.41
N ARG A 216 14.52 0.49 13.14
CA ARG A 216 13.49 -0.17 12.31
C ARG A 216 13.70 -1.68 12.14
N ASP A 217 14.95 -2.12 12.13
CA ASP A 217 15.37 -3.53 12.08
C ASP A 217 14.98 -4.31 13.33
N GLU A 218 14.73 -3.63 14.45
CA GLU A 218 14.22 -4.21 15.70
C GLU A 218 12.72 -3.94 15.88
N ALA A 219 11.99 -3.56 14.83
CA ALA A 219 10.54 -3.33 14.91
C ALA A 219 9.77 -4.60 15.29
N ALA A 220 8.65 -4.43 15.98
CA ALA A 220 7.75 -5.53 16.31
C ALA A 220 7.01 -5.99 15.05
N ASP A 221 7.16 -7.25 14.63
CA ASP A 221 6.44 -7.78 13.48
C ASP A 221 5.00 -8.13 13.86
N VAL A 222 4.06 -7.32 13.39
CA VAL A 222 2.62 -7.53 13.59
C VAL A 222 2.01 -8.14 12.34
N ILE A 223 1.41 -9.32 12.48
CA ILE A 223 0.75 -9.99 11.36
C ILE A 223 -0.71 -9.55 11.28
N SER A 224 -1.12 -9.04 10.12
CA SER A 224 -2.52 -8.88 9.72
C SER A 224 -2.88 -9.92 8.66
N ILE A 225 -4.10 -10.45 8.68
CA ILE A 225 -4.58 -11.44 7.71
C ILE A 225 -5.82 -10.88 7.04
N TYR A 226 -5.74 -10.64 5.73
CA TYR A 226 -6.85 -10.12 4.95
C TYR A 226 -7.59 -11.25 4.23
N GLY A 227 -8.91 -11.27 4.42
CA GLY A 227 -9.84 -12.19 3.79
C GLY A 227 -10.84 -11.47 2.89
N TYR A 228 -11.22 -12.11 1.79
CA TYR A 228 -12.29 -11.60 0.93
C TYR A 228 -13.66 -11.90 1.54
N SER A 229 -14.40 -10.84 1.90
CA SER A 229 -15.78 -10.94 2.39
C SER A 229 -16.56 -9.68 2.04
N GLY A 230 -17.88 -9.83 1.78
CA GLY A 230 -18.73 -8.68 1.44
C GLY A 230 -18.32 -7.90 0.18
N GLY A 231 -17.61 -8.55 -0.76
CA GLY A 231 -17.18 -7.92 -2.01
C GLY A 231 -15.82 -7.21 -1.96
N GLN A 232 -15.09 -7.30 -0.84
CA GLN A 232 -13.80 -6.66 -0.63
C GLN A 232 -12.87 -7.49 0.27
N PHE A 233 -11.57 -7.23 0.22
CA PHE A 233 -10.59 -7.71 1.19
C PHE A 233 -10.64 -6.84 2.44
N VAL A 234 -10.85 -7.47 3.59
CA VAL A 234 -10.89 -6.82 4.91
C VAL A 234 -9.94 -7.52 5.87
N ASP A 235 -9.48 -6.79 6.89
CA ASP A 235 -8.69 -7.39 7.97
C ASP A 235 -9.59 -8.35 8.77
N ASP A 236 -9.25 -9.63 8.70
CA ASP A 236 -9.92 -10.75 9.35
C ASP A 236 -9.00 -11.44 10.36
N THR A 237 -7.92 -10.77 10.81
CA THR A 237 -6.85 -11.35 11.63
C THR A 237 -7.38 -12.18 12.81
N GLN A 238 -8.37 -11.64 13.54
CA GLN A 238 -8.94 -12.29 14.72
C GLN A 238 -9.65 -13.62 14.40
N LYS A 239 -10.10 -13.85 13.16
CA LYS A 239 -10.74 -15.11 12.74
C LYS A 239 -9.75 -16.25 12.55
N PHE A 240 -8.44 -15.97 12.53
CA PHE A 240 -7.38 -16.94 12.28
C PHE A 240 -6.50 -17.19 13.51
N SER A 241 -7.12 -17.23 14.70
CA SER A 241 -6.44 -17.47 15.98
C SER A 241 -5.56 -18.72 15.99
N ASP A 242 -6.02 -19.83 15.39
CA ASP A 242 -5.24 -21.08 15.33
C ASP A 242 -3.93 -20.92 14.56
N TYR A 243 -3.97 -20.20 13.43
CA TYR A 243 -2.78 -19.88 12.63
C TYR A 243 -1.83 -19.00 13.43
N LEU A 244 -2.36 -17.92 14.03
CA LEU A 244 -1.57 -16.97 14.82
C LEU A 244 -0.95 -17.63 16.06
N GLN A 245 -1.66 -18.58 16.68
CA GLN A 245 -1.14 -19.38 17.78
C GLN A 245 -0.02 -20.31 17.30
N GLY A 246 -0.12 -20.87 16.10
CA GLY A 246 0.97 -21.60 15.44
C GLY A 246 2.22 -20.73 15.28
N VAL A 247 2.06 -19.54 14.71
CA VAL A 247 3.17 -18.57 14.54
C VAL A 247 3.79 -18.18 15.89
N LEU A 248 2.98 -17.90 16.91
CA LEU A 248 3.47 -17.63 18.26
C LEU A 248 4.28 -18.80 18.83
N ARG A 249 3.80 -20.05 18.67
CA ARG A 249 4.54 -21.25 19.13
C ARG A 249 5.88 -21.39 18.44
N GLU A 250 5.94 -21.15 17.13
CA GLU A 250 7.18 -21.17 16.36
C GLU A 250 8.16 -20.09 16.84
N ASN A 251 7.69 -18.87 17.07
CA ASN A 251 8.53 -17.78 17.58
C ASN A 251 8.98 -17.99 19.02
N LEU A 252 8.16 -18.58 19.89
CA LEU A 252 8.56 -18.97 21.24
C LEU A 252 9.60 -20.10 21.21
N ALA A 253 9.46 -21.04 20.29
CA ALA A 253 10.46 -22.08 20.09
C ALA A 253 11.78 -21.49 19.58
N ARG A 254 11.72 -20.50 18.68
CA ARG A 254 12.91 -19.73 18.24
C ARG A 254 13.56 -19.00 19.42
N TRP A 255 12.78 -18.25 20.18
CA TRP A 255 13.22 -17.55 21.40
C TRP A 255 13.92 -18.46 22.41
N SER A 256 13.39 -19.67 22.61
CA SER A 256 13.98 -20.63 23.55
C SER A 256 15.27 -21.28 23.04
N ARG A 257 15.51 -21.31 21.73
CA ARG A 257 16.67 -21.99 21.11
C ARG A 257 17.80 -21.03 20.76
N GLU A 258 17.46 -19.77 20.49
CA GLU A 258 18.44 -18.74 20.18
C GLU A 258 19.26 -18.39 21.43
N LYS A 259 20.58 -18.41 21.28
CA LYS A 259 21.51 -18.04 22.36
C LYS A 259 21.45 -16.54 22.65
N GLU A 260 21.26 -15.75 21.60
CA GLU A 260 21.19 -14.29 21.61
C GLU A 260 19.95 -13.88 20.82
N PRO A 261 18.73 -14.02 21.41
CA PRO A 261 17.52 -13.58 20.74
C PRO A 261 17.55 -12.06 20.57
N SER A 262 16.93 -11.54 19.50
CA SER A 262 16.90 -10.09 19.25
C SER A 262 15.81 -9.35 20.04
N LEU A 263 15.95 -8.03 20.17
CA LEU A 263 14.95 -7.18 20.80
C LEU A 263 13.67 -7.13 19.95
N GLY A 264 13.79 -7.18 18.63
CA GLY A 264 12.68 -7.27 17.69
C GLY A 264 11.90 -8.58 17.86
N LEU A 265 12.58 -9.71 18.14
CA LEU A 265 11.88 -10.96 18.47
C LEU A 265 11.11 -10.85 19.79
N LEU A 266 11.70 -10.21 20.81
CA LEU A 266 11.01 -9.96 22.08
C LEU A 266 9.74 -9.12 21.88
N GLN A 267 9.84 -8.02 21.13
CA GLN A 267 8.69 -7.16 20.83
C GLN A 267 7.63 -7.88 19.98
N THR A 268 8.06 -8.66 18.99
CA THR A 268 7.20 -9.48 18.13
C THR A 268 6.38 -10.49 18.95
N LEU A 269 7.02 -11.16 19.93
CA LEU A 269 6.31 -12.09 20.82
C LEU A 269 5.27 -11.39 21.69
N ALA A 270 5.60 -10.22 22.23
CA ALA A 270 4.63 -9.41 22.99
C ALA A 270 3.43 -9.00 22.11
N ALA A 271 3.70 -8.50 20.90
CA ALA A 271 2.65 -8.16 19.94
C ALA A 271 1.77 -9.36 19.57
N GLN A 272 2.36 -10.54 19.37
CA GLN A 272 1.61 -11.77 19.06
C GLN A 272 0.72 -12.24 20.20
N TYR A 273 1.19 -12.15 21.45
CA TYR A 273 0.32 -12.39 22.61
C TYR A 273 -0.86 -11.40 22.63
N ALA A 274 -0.62 -10.12 22.34
CA ALA A 274 -1.65 -9.09 22.32
C ALA A 274 -2.71 -9.34 21.23
N VAL A 275 -2.30 -9.65 20.00
CA VAL A 275 -3.20 -9.99 18.89
C VAL A 275 -4.06 -11.23 19.21
N LEU A 276 -3.54 -12.17 19.99
CA LEU A 276 -4.27 -13.34 20.49
C LEU A 276 -5.16 -13.05 21.72
N GLY A 277 -5.39 -11.78 22.05
CA GLY A 277 -6.24 -11.37 23.17
C GLY A 277 -5.62 -11.62 24.54
N GLN A 278 -4.29 -11.65 24.65
CA GLN A 278 -3.56 -11.88 25.91
C GLN A 278 -2.64 -10.68 26.28
N PRO A 279 -3.18 -9.45 26.42
CA PRO A 279 -2.38 -8.25 26.66
C PRO A 279 -1.60 -8.30 27.98
N ASP A 280 -2.19 -8.81 29.07
CA ASP A 280 -1.49 -8.90 30.36
C ASP A 280 -0.29 -9.84 30.29
N ARG A 281 -0.45 -10.96 29.56
CA ARG A 281 0.64 -11.90 29.32
C ARG A 281 1.71 -11.29 28.43
N ALA A 282 1.33 -10.51 27.42
CA ALA A 282 2.27 -9.78 26.57
C ALA A 282 3.15 -8.83 27.39
N LYS A 283 2.52 -7.96 28.21
CA LYS A 283 3.23 -6.98 29.06
C LYS A 283 4.15 -7.67 30.07
N ALA A 284 3.65 -8.72 30.72
CA ALA A 284 4.44 -9.50 31.67
C ALA A 284 5.64 -10.19 31.00
N PHE A 285 5.43 -10.83 29.85
CA PHE A 285 6.49 -11.48 29.09
C PHE A 285 7.56 -10.47 28.67
N PHE A 286 7.16 -9.30 28.17
CA PHE A 286 8.09 -8.26 27.78
C PHE A 286 8.94 -7.76 28.97
N ALA A 287 8.29 -7.34 30.05
CA ALA A 287 8.95 -6.79 31.22
C ALA A 287 9.95 -7.77 31.85
N GLN A 288 9.61 -9.06 31.90
CA GLN A 288 10.48 -10.10 32.45
C GLN A 288 11.75 -10.34 31.62
N ASN A 289 11.73 -10.02 30.33
CA ASN A 289 12.83 -10.32 29.41
C ASN A 289 13.60 -9.08 28.94
N LEU A 290 13.04 -7.87 29.09
CA LEU A 290 13.66 -6.61 28.67
C LEU A 290 15.04 -6.37 29.30
N ALA A 291 15.24 -6.80 30.55
CA ALA A 291 16.49 -6.62 31.28
C ALA A 291 17.73 -7.14 30.52
N ARG A 292 17.56 -8.16 29.67
CA ARG A 292 18.62 -8.77 28.86
C ARG A 292 19.12 -7.85 27.74
N PHE A 293 18.33 -6.86 27.34
CA PHE A 293 18.61 -5.96 26.21
C PHE A 293 19.06 -4.57 26.64
N LEU A 294 18.96 -4.22 27.93
CA LEU A 294 19.32 -2.90 28.44
C LEU A 294 20.75 -2.43 28.07
N PRO A 295 21.78 -3.31 28.05
CA PRO A 295 23.11 -2.91 27.62
C PRO A 295 23.13 -2.42 26.16
N GLN A 296 22.59 -3.22 25.23
CA GLN A 296 22.46 -2.86 23.81
C GLN A 296 21.58 -1.61 23.64
N MET A 297 20.46 -1.58 24.37
CA MET A 297 19.61 -0.43 24.71
C MET A 297 20.38 0.89 24.76
N LYS A 298 21.20 0.93 25.80
CA LYS A 298 21.97 2.09 26.23
C LYS A 298 23.07 2.45 25.24
N GLU A 299 23.75 1.46 24.66
CA GLU A 299 24.79 1.69 23.65
C GLU A 299 24.24 2.35 22.39
N GLN A 300 23.01 1.99 22.01
CA GLN A 300 22.32 2.55 20.85
C GLN A 300 21.54 3.84 21.16
N GLY A 301 21.50 4.26 22.43
CA GLY A 301 20.89 5.52 22.86
C GLY A 301 19.36 5.46 23.05
N PHE A 302 18.77 4.27 23.22
CA PHE A 302 17.35 4.11 23.50
C PHE A 302 17.09 3.97 25.01
N ASP A 303 15.99 4.57 25.49
CA ASP A 303 15.58 4.50 26.89
C ASP A 303 14.66 3.30 27.16
N ALA A 304 14.91 2.60 28.27
CA ALA A 304 14.17 1.40 28.62
C ALA A 304 12.75 1.67 29.12
N THR A 305 12.51 2.82 29.74
CA THR A 305 11.19 3.25 30.21
C THR A 305 10.34 3.62 29.01
N ASP A 306 10.86 4.45 28.11
CA ASP A 306 10.17 4.85 26.88
C ASP A 306 9.84 3.61 26.02
N CYS A 307 10.80 2.70 25.84
CA CYS A 307 10.59 1.43 25.16
C CYS A 307 9.43 0.63 25.76
N ARG A 308 9.43 0.45 27.08
CA ARG A 308 8.38 -0.33 27.77
C ARG A 308 7.02 0.34 27.63
N ASP A 309 6.95 1.65 27.81
CA ASP A 309 5.68 2.38 27.82
C ASP A 309 5.08 2.48 26.40
N ASP A 310 5.92 2.66 25.38
CA ASP A 310 5.51 2.64 23.97
C ASP A 310 5.08 1.23 23.53
N LEU A 311 5.80 0.18 23.93
CA LEU A 311 5.37 -1.19 23.64
C LEU A 311 4.07 -1.55 24.37
N ASN A 312 3.88 -1.13 25.62
CA ASN A 312 2.62 -1.33 26.34
C ASN A 312 1.47 -0.67 25.57
N SER A 313 1.70 0.53 25.03
CA SER A 313 0.73 1.22 24.18
C SER A 313 0.45 0.45 22.89
N LEU A 314 1.46 -0.13 22.24
CA LEU A 314 1.27 -1.03 21.09
C LEU A 314 0.43 -2.26 21.47
N VAL A 315 0.73 -2.91 22.60
CA VAL A 315 -0.01 -4.08 23.09
C VAL A 315 -1.49 -3.74 23.32
N ASP A 316 -1.78 -2.62 23.96
CA ASP A 316 -3.16 -2.20 24.24
C ASP A 316 -3.94 -1.91 22.96
N ASN A 317 -3.28 -1.29 21.98
CA ASN A 317 -3.84 -1.03 20.66
C ASN A 317 -4.15 -2.33 19.89
N LEU A 318 -3.26 -3.32 19.94
CA LEU A 318 -3.45 -4.59 19.25
C LEU A 318 -4.54 -5.46 19.89
N ALA A 319 -4.71 -5.36 21.21
CA ALA A 319 -5.76 -6.07 21.92
C ALA A 319 -7.17 -5.50 21.64
N ASN A 320 -7.27 -4.21 21.30
CA ASN A 320 -8.54 -3.53 21.00
C ASN A 320 -8.50 -2.76 19.66
N PRO A 321 -8.54 -3.45 18.51
CA PRO A 321 -8.40 -2.80 17.19
C PRO A 321 -9.53 -1.81 16.86
N GLN A 322 -10.69 -1.93 17.53
CA GLN A 322 -11.86 -1.07 17.31
C GLN A 322 -11.68 0.37 17.81
N SER A 323 -10.68 0.66 18.65
CA SER A 323 -10.38 2.03 19.09
C SER A 323 -9.55 2.84 18.08
N GLN A 324 -9.28 2.28 16.90
CA GLN A 324 -8.46 2.89 15.84
C GLN A 324 -9.23 3.18 14.53
N GLN A 325 -10.56 3.03 14.52
CA GLN A 325 -11.43 3.50 13.43
C GLN A 325 -11.96 4.90 13.69
#